data_AF-A0A162AMG9-F1
#
_entry.id   AF-A0A162AMG9-F1
#
_cell.length_a   1.000
_cell.length_b   1.000
_cell.length_c   1.000
_cell.angle_alpha   90.00
_cell.angle_beta   90.00
_cell.angle_gamma   90.00
#
_symmetry.space_group_name_H-M   'P 1'
#
loop_
_entity.id
_entity.type
_entity.pdbx_description
1 polymer ?
#
loop_
_entity_poly.entity_id
_entity_poly.type
_entity_poly.pdbx_seq_one_letter_code
_entity_poly.pdbx_strand_id
1 'polypeptide(L)' 'MYKVLKSTALAALLVASGQALAWTSNDPSFTDNCSWQVTRTHSAPGFYGVEYKAIGSCKYRNKFMNYRHQMIHYW' A
#
# COMPACT_ATOMS: atom_id res chain seq x y z
N MET A 1 5.60 1.61 43.37
CA MET A 1 6.40 1.50 42.14
C MET A 1 5.57 0.91 40.98
N TYR A 2 4.55 1.60 40.49
CA TYR A 2 3.60 1.05 39.48
C TYR A 2 3.27 2.02 38.33
N LYS A 3 3.81 3.24 38.34
CA LYS A 3 3.52 4.26 37.30
C LYS A 3 4.34 4.10 36.02
N VAL A 4 5.52 3.47 36.09
CA VAL A 4 6.44 3.34 34.94
C VAL A 4 5.99 2.24 33.96
N LEU A 5 5.25 1.23 34.45
CA LEU A 5 4.84 0.08 33.63
C LEU A 5 3.70 0.40 32.65
N LYS A 6 2.89 1.43 32.91
CA LYS A 6 1.77 1.81 32.04
C LYS A 6 2.20 2.64 30.82
N SER A 7 3.25 3.45 30.95
CA SER A 7 3.73 4.30 29.84
C SER A 7 4.49 3.51 28.77
N THR A 8 5.18 2.43 29.14
CA THR A 8 5.90 1.58 28.18
C THR A 8 4.97 0.76 27.30
N ALA A 9 3.80 0.35 27.81
CA ALA A 9 2.81 -0.39 27.03
C ALA A 9 2.16 0.47 25.92
N LEU A 10 1.88 1.75 26.18
CA LEU A 10 1.34 2.67 25.16
C LEU A 10 2.36 3.01 24.07
N ALA A 11 3.63 3.16 24.44
CA ALA A 11 4.70 3.41 23.46
C ALA A 11 4.90 2.20 22.52
N ALA A 12 4.79 0.97 23.01
CA ALA A 12 4.87 -0.24 22.19
C ALA A 12 3.71 -0.36 21.19
N LEU A 13 2.50 0.07 21.57
CA LEU A 13 1.32 0.07 20.69
C LEU A 13 1.42 1.09 19.54
N LEU A 14 2.07 2.24 19.76
CA LEU A 14 2.32 3.25 18.72
C LEU A 14 3.40 2.83 17.72
N VAL A 15 4.37 2.01 18.13
CA VAL A 15 5.40 1.47 17.24
C VAL A 15 4.85 0.34 16.36
N ALA A 16 3.76 -0.32 16.78
CA ALA A 16 3.14 -1.42 16.03
C ALA A 16 2.22 -0.98 14.86
N SER A 17 1.73 0.27 14.84
CA SER A 17 0.93 0.79 13.72
C SER A 17 1.76 1.19 12.50
N GLY A 18 3.09 1.16 12.62
CA GLY A 18 4.05 1.48 11.56
C GLY A 18 4.44 0.30 10.67
N GLN A 19 3.80 -0.87 10.81
CA GLN A 19 3.94 -1.94 9.81
C GLN A 19 3.24 -1.51 8.53
N ALA A 20 3.89 -0.59 7.79
CA ALA A 20 3.62 -0.37 6.39
C ALA A 20 3.64 -1.75 5.74
N LEU A 21 2.48 -2.22 5.29
CA LEU A 21 2.38 -3.41 4.46
C LEU A 21 3.44 -3.24 3.37
N ALA A 22 4.48 -4.07 3.39
CA ALA A 22 5.63 -3.90 2.52
C ALA A 22 5.18 -4.27 1.10
N TRP A 23 4.59 -3.30 0.41
CA TRP A 23 4.16 -3.49 -0.96
C TRP A 23 5.40 -3.74 -1.81
N THR A 24 5.45 -4.92 -2.42
CA THR A 24 6.48 -5.25 -3.39
C THR A 24 6.09 -4.61 -4.71
N SER A 25 7.02 -3.90 -5.35
CA SER A 25 6.77 -3.27 -6.64
C SER A 25 7.81 -3.71 -7.66
N ASN A 26 7.40 -3.82 -8.92
CA ASN A 26 8.34 -3.94 -10.03
C ASN A 26 9.11 -2.63 -10.29
N ASP A 27 8.65 -1.51 -9.73
CA ASP A 27 9.37 -0.24 -9.74
C ASP A 27 9.80 0.17 -8.32
N PRO A 28 11.11 0.30 -8.06
CA PRO A 28 11.62 0.71 -6.75
C PRO A 28 11.28 2.17 -6.38
N SER A 29 10.87 3.02 -7.33
CA SER A 29 10.33 4.35 -7.05
C SER A 29 8.85 4.25 -6.70
N PHE A 30 8.56 3.82 -5.46
CA PHE A 30 7.20 3.74 -4.90
C PHE A 30 6.50 5.12 -4.77
N THR A 31 7.19 6.20 -5.11
CA THR A 31 6.80 7.60 -4.97
C THR A 31 6.42 8.21 -6.32
N ASP A 32 5.54 7.54 -7.07
CA ASP A 32 4.88 8.19 -8.20
C ASP A 32 3.85 9.18 -7.63
N ASN A 33 4.15 10.49 -7.65
CA ASN A 33 3.21 11.61 -7.38
C ASN A 33 2.08 11.71 -8.42
N CYS A 34 1.74 10.59 -9.03
CA CYS A 34 0.73 10.43 -10.04
C CYS A 34 -0.64 10.38 -9.39
N SER A 35 -1.58 11.12 -9.98
CA SER A 35 -2.99 10.93 -9.70
C SER A 35 -3.46 9.68 -10.45
N TRP A 36 -4.18 8.79 -9.78
CA TRP A 36 -4.58 7.50 -10.33
C TRP A 36 -6.11 7.37 -10.29
N GLN A 37 -6.71 7.01 -11.42
CA GLN A 37 -8.13 6.71 -11.53
C GLN A 37 -8.33 5.20 -11.57
N VAL A 38 -9.23 4.67 -10.73
CA VAL A 38 -9.63 3.26 -10.81
C VAL A 38 -10.34 3.02 -12.15
N THR A 39 -9.87 2.04 -12.91
CA THR A 39 -10.49 1.64 -14.18
C THR A 39 -11.21 0.31 -14.10
N ARG A 40 -10.69 -0.61 -13.28
CA ARG A 40 -11.27 -1.94 -13.12
C ARG A 40 -10.96 -2.50 -11.73
N THR A 41 -11.94 -3.18 -11.16
CA THR A 41 -11.77 -3.95 -9.92
C THR A 41 -11.99 -5.42 -10.21
N HIS A 42 -11.08 -6.25 -9.73
CA HIS A 42 -11.13 -7.70 -9.80
C HIS A 42 -11.36 -8.25 -8.40
N SER A 43 -12.48 -8.94 -8.20
CA SER A 43 -12.82 -9.56 -6.92
C SER A 43 -13.19 -11.02 -7.15
N ALA A 44 -12.52 -11.91 -6.43
CA ALA A 44 -12.80 -13.34 -6.38
C ALA A 44 -12.52 -13.85 -4.97
N PRO A 45 -13.01 -15.04 -4.58
CA PRO A 45 -12.68 -15.63 -3.28
C PRO A 45 -11.16 -15.72 -3.09
N GLY A 46 -10.64 -15.05 -2.05
CA GLY A 46 -9.21 -15.00 -1.75
C GLY A 46 -8.37 -14.15 -2.71
N PHE A 47 -8.98 -13.29 -3.53
CA PHE A 47 -8.27 -12.36 -4.41
C PHE A 47 -8.99 -11.03 -4.55
N TYR A 48 -8.24 -9.95 -4.36
CA TYR A 48 -8.71 -8.60 -4.62
C TYR A 48 -7.61 -7.82 -5.32
N GLY A 49 -7.93 -7.29 -6.50
CA GLY A 49 -6.99 -6.54 -7.33
C GLY A 49 -7.67 -5.33 -7.96
N VAL A 50 -6.94 -4.23 -8.09
CA VAL A 50 -7.47 -3.00 -8.67
C VAL A 50 -6.52 -2.48 -9.74
N GLU A 51 -7.05 -2.25 -10.93
CA GLU A 51 -6.37 -1.57 -12.02
C GLU A 51 -6.64 -0.07 -11.93
N TYR A 52 -5.60 0.70 -12.17
CA TYR A 52 -5.65 2.14 -12.24
C TYR A 52 -5.01 2.64 -13.52
N LYS A 53 -5.49 3.78 -13.99
CA LYS A 53 -4.90 4.57 -15.06
C LYS A 53 -4.44 5.91 -14.52
N ALA A 54 -3.26 6.34 -14.93
CA ALA A 54 -2.72 7.63 -14.55
C ALA A 54 -3.56 8.78 -15.15
N ILE A 55 -3.75 9.82 -14.36
CA ILE A 55 -4.33 11.09 -14.77
C ILE A 55 -3.17 12.05 -15.01
N GLY A 56 -3.07 12.59 -16.24
CA GLY A 56 -2.01 13.51 -16.63
C GLY A 56 -0.73 12.82 -17.12
N SER A 57 0.41 13.48 -16.95
CA SER A 57 1.71 13.01 -17.42
C SER A 57 2.44 12.26 -16.32
N CYS A 58 2.48 10.94 -16.45
CA CYS A 58 3.11 10.01 -15.52
C CYS A 58 4.07 9.09 -16.25
N LYS A 59 5.10 8.61 -15.54
CA LYS A 59 6.08 7.65 -16.07
C LYS A 59 5.38 6.41 -16.63
N TYR A 60 4.44 5.86 -15.85
CA TYR A 60 3.57 4.77 -16.25
C TYR A 60 2.15 5.25 -16.46
N ARG A 61 1.49 4.69 -17.47
CA ARG A 61 0.09 5.01 -17.75
C ARG A 61 -0.86 4.16 -16.95
N ASN A 62 -0.44 2.97 -16.55
CA ASN A 62 -1.28 2.03 -15.84
C ASN A 62 -0.55 1.44 -14.65
N LYS A 63 -1.32 1.05 -13.63
CA LYS A 63 -0.83 0.21 -12.55
C LYS A 63 -1.87 -0.79 -12.12
N PHE A 64 -1.42 -1.92 -11.59
CA PHE A 64 -2.24 -2.93 -10.99
C PHE A 64 -1.79 -3.17 -9.54
N MET A 65 -2.71 -3.03 -8.59
CA MET A 65 -2.48 -3.31 -7.18
C MET A 65 -3.14 -4.64 -6.82
N ASN A 66 -2.33 -5.62 -6.46
CA ASN A 66 -2.78 -6.92 -5.96
C ASN A 66 -2.70 -6.91 -4.43
N TYR A 67 -3.86 -6.88 -3.77
CA TYR A 67 -3.95 -6.80 -2.32
C TYR A 67 -3.66 -8.13 -1.62
N ARG A 68 -3.78 -9.27 -2.33
CA ARG A 68 -3.47 -10.59 -1.77
C ARG A 68 -1.97 -10.75 -1.52
N HIS A 69 -1.15 -10.34 -2.48
CA HIS A 69 0.30 -10.48 -2.41
C HIS A 69 1.02 -9.16 -2.08
N GLN A 70 0.26 -8.09 -1.83
CA GLN A 70 0.79 -6.74 -1.63
C GLN A 70 1.76 -6.37 -2.77
N MET A 71 1.34 -6.60 -4.01
CA MET A 71 2.16 -6.38 -5.20
C MET A 71 1.61 -5.21 -6.01
N ILE A 72 2.50 -4.37 -6.52
CA ILE A 72 2.17 -3.33 -7.50
C ILE A 72 2.95 -3.57 -8.78
N HIS A 73 2.23 -3.61 -9.91
CA HIS A 73 2.80 -3.74 -11.23
C HIS A 73 2.48 -2.50 -12.07
N TYR A 74 3.50 -1.87 -12.63
CA TYR A 74 3.38 -0.69 -13.49
C TYR A 74 3.70 -1.01 -14.96
N TRP A 75 2.98 -0.38 -15.91
CA TRP A 75 3.23 -0.43 -17.36
C TRP A 75 2.67 0.78 -18.14
#